data_AF-A0AAV6XE53-F1
#
_entry.id   AF-A0AAV6XE53-F1
#
_cell.length_a   1.000
_cell.length_b   1.000
_cell.length_c   1.000
_cell.angle_alpha   90.00
_cell.angle_beta   90.00
_cell.angle_gamma   90.00
#
_symmetry.space_group_name_H-M   'P 1'
#
loop_
_entity.id
_entity.type
_entity.pdbx_description
1 polymer ?
#
loop_
_entity_poly.entity_id
_entity_poly.type
_entity_poly.pdbx_seq_one_letter_code
_entity_poly.pdbx_strand_id
1 'polypeptide(L)'
;MDTEEFDFLLKNVQILLFNCMSVRDPQLLLPRLMNACASHGVHFKKALFVPNTSVYYKVGTGASPPADTQVDLSWQLTLQRIWESLVLGERGRDAKAADLTCEAGTDDIEKGARICEDSTVFTSLPVAINWLRDNVRKNQSVRYQVLVTGSLHLVGDVLRLIKK
;
A
#
# COMPACT_ATOMS: atom_id res chain seq x y z
N MET A 1 -32.12 18.08 -0.53
CA MET A 1 -30.70 18.02 -0.93
C MET A 1 -30.08 16.98 -0.05
N ASP A 2 -30.15 15.77 -0.57
CA ASP A 2 -30.05 14.52 0.17
C ASP A 2 -28.58 14.12 0.32
N THR A 3 -28.25 13.58 1.49
CA THR A 3 -26.90 13.23 1.92
C THR A 3 -26.27 12.13 1.03
N GLU A 4 -27.07 11.44 0.21
CA GLU A 4 -26.65 10.35 -0.67
C GLU A 4 -25.94 10.82 -1.95
N GLU A 5 -26.19 12.04 -2.44
CA GLU A 5 -25.53 12.56 -3.66
C GLU A 5 -24.08 13.00 -3.39
N PHE A 6 -23.74 13.23 -2.11
CA PHE A 6 -22.39 13.60 -1.66
C PHE A 6 -21.42 12.40 -1.67
N ASP A 7 -21.94 11.18 -1.48
CA ASP A 7 -21.12 9.96 -1.38
C ASP A 7 -20.60 9.49 -2.74
N PHE A 8 -21.29 9.86 -3.85
CA PHE A 8 -20.83 9.59 -5.23
C PHE A 8 -19.66 10.49 -5.68
N LEU A 9 -19.41 11.61 -4.98
CA LEU A 9 -18.29 12.52 -5.26
C LEU A 9 -17.02 12.16 -4.47
N LEU A 10 -17.16 11.42 -3.36
CA LEU A 10 -16.03 10.96 -2.55
C LEU A 10 -15.47 9.66 -3.09
N LYS A 11 -14.34 9.73 -3.80
CA LYS A 11 -13.64 8.52 -4.23
C LYS A 11 -13.03 7.83 -3.02
N ASN A 12 -13.45 6.60 -2.74
CA ASN A 12 -12.83 5.76 -1.73
C ASN A 12 -11.55 5.10 -2.28
N VAL A 13 -10.44 5.27 -1.59
CA VAL A 13 -9.16 4.63 -1.91
C VAL A 13 -8.72 3.78 -0.74
N GLN A 14 -8.69 2.46 -0.95
CA GLN A 14 -8.25 1.49 0.04
C GLN A 14 -6.75 1.23 -0.14
N ILE A 15 -5.99 1.43 0.95
CA ILE A 15 -4.53 1.32 0.99
C ILE A 15 -4.15 0.27 2.04
N LEU A 16 -3.21 -0.60 1.69
CA LEU A 16 -2.54 -1.47 2.65
C LEU A 16 -1.31 -0.77 3.22
N LEU A 17 -1.16 -0.72 4.54
CA LEU A 17 0.09 -0.35 5.20
C LEU A 17 0.70 -1.60 5.83
N PHE A 18 1.80 -2.08 5.23
CA PHE A 18 2.37 -3.39 5.51
C PHE A 18 3.67 -3.29 6.31
N ASN A 19 3.70 -3.96 7.46
CA ASN A 19 4.90 -4.14 8.25
C ASN A 19 5.85 -5.15 7.61
N CYS A 20 7.02 -4.69 7.16
CA CYS A 20 7.98 -5.52 6.45
C CYS A 20 8.87 -6.30 7.42
N MET A 21 8.36 -7.44 7.90
CA MET A 21 9.14 -8.40 8.69
C MET A 21 9.67 -9.54 7.79
N SER A 22 10.90 -9.99 8.00
CA SER A 22 11.57 -11.04 7.21
C SER A 22 11.23 -12.48 7.63
N VAL A 23 10.23 -12.66 8.51
CA VAL A 23 9.91 -13.95 9.15
C VAL A 23 8.89 -14.81 8.40
N ARG A 24 8.30 -14.31 7.31
CA ARG A 24 7.26 -15.02 6.55
C ARG A 24 7.53 -14.95 5.06
N ASP A 25 7.19 -16.02 4.35
CA ASP A 25 7.25 -16.05 2.89
C ASP A 25 6.21 -15.09 2.29
N PRO A 26 6.62 -14.01 1.62
CA PRO A 26 5.71 -13.02 1.06
C PRO A 26 4.93 -13.52 -0.14
N GLN A 27 5.44 -14.51 -0.88
CA GLN A 27 4.73 -15.14 -2.00
C GLN A 27 3.52 -15.93 -1.52
N LEU A 28 3.54 -16.42 -0.27
CA LEU A 28 2.39 -17.08 0.34
C LEU A 28 1.49 -16.09 1.10
N LEU A 29 2.11 -15.15 1.81
CA LEU A 29 1.41 -14.24 2.72
C LEU A 29 0.58 -13.20 1.98
N LEU A 30 1.17 -12.51 1.00
CA LEU A 30 0.50 -11.39 0.32
C LEU A 30 -0.72 -11.85 -0.48
N PRO A 31 -0.70 -12.93 -1.29
CA PRO A 31 -1.89 -13.38 -2.01
C PRO A 31 -3.01 -13.81 -1.06
N ARG A 32 -2.68 -14.53 0.02
CA ARG A 32 -3.69 -14.96 1.01
C ARG A 32 -4.32 -13.79 1.73
N LEU A 33 -3.53 -12.78 2.09
CA LEU A 33 -4.02 -11.54 2.69
C LEU A 33 -4.96 -10.81 1.72
N MET A 34 -4.53 -10.61 0.46
CA MET A 34 -5.35 -9.92 -0.54
C MET A 34 -6.67 -10.67 -0.79
N ASN A 35 -6.62 -11.98 -0.99
CA ASN A 35 -7.82 -12.78 -1.24
C ASN A 35 -8.78 -12.74 -0.04
N ALA A 36 -8.25 -12.84 1.18
CA ALA A 36 -9.06 -12.74 2.39
C ALA A 36 -9.68 -11.35 2.56
N CYS A 37 -8.97 -10.28 2.20
CA CYS A 37 -9.53 -8.93 2.22
C CYS A 37 -10.57 -8.72 1.11
N ALA A 38 -10.31 -9.22 -0.09
CA ALA A 38 -11.21 -9.13 -1.24
C ALA A 38 -12.52 -9.88 -0.98
N SER A 39 -12.48 -11.04 -0.30
CA SER A 39 -13.70 -11.76 0.09
C SER A 39 -14.58 -10.98 1.09
N HIS A 40 -14.04 -9.93 1.71
CA HIS A 40 -14.76 -9.02 2.59
C HIS A 40 -14.98 -7.64 1.96
N GLY A 41 -14.83 -7.51 0.63
CA GLY A 41 -15.08 -6.27 -0.12
C GLY A 41 -13.98 -5.22 -0.03
N VAL A 42 -12.77 -5.61 0.42
CA VAL A 42 -11.61 -4.72 0.48
C VAL A 42 -10.65 -5.03 -0.66
N HIS A 43 -10.58 -4.11 -1.63
CA HIS A 43 -9.70 -4.16 -2.80
C HIS A 43 -8.66 -3.04 -2.72
N PHE A 44 -7.46 -3.41 -2.30
CA PHE A 44 -6.36 -2.46 -2.17
C PHE A 44 -5.94 -1.90 -3.53
N LYS A 45 -5.95 -0.57 -3.66
CA LYS A 45 -5.40 0.12 -4.84
C LYS A 45 -3.90 0.32 -4.73
N LYS A 46 -3.36 0.35 -3.51
CA LYS A 46 -1.97 0.71 -3.22
C LYS A 46 -1.49 0.02 -1.95
N ALA A 47 -0.20 -0.33 -1.90
CA ALA A 47 0.45 -0.80 -0.68
C ALA A 47 1.62 0.13 -0.29
N LEU A 48 1.72 0.42 1.01
CA LEU A 48 2.82 1.16 1.63
C LEU A 48 3.64 0.19 2.46
N PHE A 49 4.89 0.00 2.08
CA PHE A 49 5.81 -0.92 2.75
C PHE A 49 6.69 -0.14 3.71
N VAL A 50 6.57 -0.44 5.00
CA VAL A 50 7.31 0.25 6.07
C VAL A 50 8.21 -0.74 6.84
N PRO A 51 9.41 -0.32 7.28
CA PRO A 51 10.26 -1.13 8.15
C PRO A 51 9.59 -1.48 9.48
N ASN A 52 10.05 -2.58 10.08
CA ASN A 52 9.58 -3.06 11.40
C ASN A 52 10.02 -2.22 12.60
N THR A 53 10.57 -1.02 12.37
CA THR A 53 11.03 -0.13 13.43
C THR A 53 9.83 0.60 14.04
N SER A 54 9.16 -0.05 14.99
CA SER A 54 8.29 0.66 15.93
C SER A 54 9.14 1.54 16.84
N VAL A 55 8.64 2.72 17.19
CA VAL A 55 9.29 3.65 18.13
C VAL A 55 9.46 2.99 19.51
N TYR A 56 8.68 1.96 19.80
CA TYR A 56 8.72 1.21 21.06
C TYR A 56 9.80 0.12 21.13
N TYR A 57 10.40 -0.30 20.02
CA TYR A 57 11.50 -1.26 20.06
C TYR A 57 12.78 -0.66 20.71
N LYS A 58 12.82 0.66 20.90
CA LYS A 58 13.93 1.40 21.55
C LYS A 58 13.63 1.79 23.01
N VAL A 59 13.02 0.92 23.81
CA VAL A 59 12.91 1.13 25.28
C VAL A 59 13.95 0.28 26.05
N GLY A 60 15.12 0.03 25.45
CA GLY A 60 16.18 -0.80 26.07
C GLY A 60 17.61 -0.28 26.00
N THR A 61 17.95 0.65 25.10
CA THR A 61 19.33 1.16 24.98
C THR A 61 19.33 2.63 24.58
N GLY A 62 19.77 3.48 25.50
CA GLY A 62 19.95 4.92 25.32
C GLY A 62 21.13 5.28 24.41
N ALA A 63 21.25 4.64 23.25
CA ALA A 63 22.22 5.03 22.23
C ALA A 63 21.50 5.84 21.14
N SER A 64 21.97 7.06 20.89
CA SER A 64 21.61 7.79 19.67
C SER A 64 21.88 6.88 18.46
N PRO A 65 21.01 6.87 17.44
CA PRO A 65 21.33 6.17 16.21
C PRO A 65 22.61 6.80 15.62
N PRO A 66 23.63 6.00 15.24
CA PRO A 66 24.75 6.55 14.51
C PRO A 66 24.22 7.16 13.20
N ALA A 67 24.70 8.37 12.90
CA ALA A 67 24.18 9.26 11.87
C ALA A 67 24.24 8.70 10.43
N ASP A 68 24.86 7.54 10.21
CA ASP A 68 25.14 6.96 8.89
C ASP A 68 24.57 5.55 8.68
N THR A 69 23.54 5.14 9.43
CA THR A 69 22.89 3.85 9.16
C THR A 69 21.89 4.01 8.01
N GLN A 70 22.37 3.96 6.76
CA GLN A 70 21.52 3.77 5.60
C GLN A 70 20.62 2.57 5.87
N VAL A 71 19.31 2.83 6.06
CA VAL A 71 18.34 1.77 6.34
C VAL A 71 18.32 0.87 5.11
N ASP A 72 18.76 -0.38 5.26
CA ASP A 72 18.65 -1.34 4.17
C ASP A 72 17.16 -1.59 3.88
N LEU A 73 16.74 -1.20 2.68
CA LEU A 73 15.37 -1.33 2.19
C LEU A 73 15.22 -2.49 1.18
N SER A 74 16.26 -3.31 1.00
CA SER A 74 16.27 -4.43 0.05
C SER A 74 15.06 -5.36 0.22
N TRP A 75 14.71 -5.65 1.47
CA TRP A 75 13.55 -6.48 1.81
C TRP A 75 12.23 -5.81 1.43
N GLN A 76 12.05 -4.54 1.78
CA GLN A 76 10.85 -3.75 1.49
C GLN A 76 10.63 -3.62 -0.02
N LEU A 77 11.71 -3.39 -0.78
CA LEU A 77 11.68 -3.34 -2.24
C LEU A 77 11.33 -4.70 -2.84
N THR A 78 11.82 -5.79 -2.24
CA THR A 78 11.44 -7.16 -2.66
C THR A 78 9.95 -7.38 -2.44
N LEU A 79 9.41 -7.01 -1.28
CA LEU A 79 7.97 -7.10 -0.99
C LEU A 79 7.13 -6.28 -1.97
N GLN A 80 7.57 -5.07 -2.28
CA GLN A 80 6.92 -4.21 -3.28
C GLN A 80 6.83 -4.89 -4.64
N ARG A 81 7.94 -5.46 -5.15
CA ARG A 81 7.95 -6.14 -6.45
C ARG A 81 7.01 -7.36 -6.48
N ILE A 82 6.96 -8.11 -5.38
CA ILE A 82 6.06 -9.26 -5.27
C ILE A 82 4.60 -8.79 -5.28
N TRP A 83 4.28 -7.77 -4.51
CA TRP A 83 2.95 -7.16 -4.50
C TRP A 83 2.53 -6.69 -5.89
N GLU A 84 3.37 -5.91 -6.57
CA GLU A 84 3.10 -5.39 -7.91
C GLU A 84 2.89 -6.54 -8.91
N SER A 85 3.75 -7.58 -8.87
CA SER A 85 3.58 -8.78 -9.71
C SER A 85 2.22 -9.46 -9.52
N LEU A 86 1.74 -9.53 -8.28
CA LEU A 86 0.43 -10.12 -7.97
C LEU A 86 -0.72 -9.26 -8.50
N VAL A 87 -0.64 -7.94 -8.33
CA VAL A 87 -1.67 -6.99 -8.83
C VAL A 87 -1.72 -6.99 -10.36
N LEU A 88 -0.58 -7.08 -11.05
CA LEU A 88 -0.55 -7.25 -12.52
C LEU A 88 -1.09 -8.63 -12.95
N GLY A 89 -0.71 -9.69 -12.22
CA GLY A 89 -1.09 -11.06 -12.52
C GLY A 89 -2.60 -11.34 -12.42
N GLU A 90 -3.28 -10.66 -11.49
CA GLU A 90 -4.75 -10.70 -11.36
C GLU A 90 -5.41 -10.10 -12.62
N ARG A 91 -4.89 -8.97 -13.10
CA ARG A 91 -5.40 -8.26 -14.28
C ARG A 91 -5.21 -9.01 -15.60
N GLY A 92 -4.16 -9.82 -15.71
CA GLY A 92 -3.89 -10.68 -16.87
C GLY A 92 -4.77 -11.92 -16.96
N ARG A 93 -5.45 -12.29 -15.86
CA ARG A 93 -6.39 -13.42 -15.83
C ARG A 93 -7.79 -13.02 -16.29
N ASP A 94 -8.19 -11.76 -16.06
CA ASP A 94 -9.46 -11.20 -16.54
C ASP A 94 -9.43 -10.82 -18.04
N ALA A 95 -8.26 -10.55 -18.61
CA ALA A 95 -8.11 -10.25 -20.05
C ALA A 95 -8.16 -11.50 -20.94
N LYS A 96 -8.03 -12.72 -20.39
CA LYS A 96 -8.06 -13.98 -21.16
C LYS A 96 -9.46 -14.52 -21.47
N ALA A 97 -10.52 -13.75 -21.20
CA ALA A 97 -11.88 -14.04 -21.64
C ALA A 97 -12.31 -13.23 -22.88
N ALA A 98 -11.51 -12.27 -23.33
CA ALA A 98 -11.76 -11.49 -24.54
C ALA A 98 -10.67 -11.76 -25.58
N ASP A 99 -10.88 -12.89 -26.26
CA ASP A 99 -10.59 -13.17 -27.67
C ASP A 99 -9.18 -12.98 -28.25
N LEU A 100 -8.73 -14.07 -28.86
CA LEU A 100 -7.64 -14.11 -29.81
C LEU A 100 -8.11 -13.43 -31.10
N THR A 101 -7.52 -12.31 -31.49
CA THR A 101 -7.11 -12.03 -32.88
C THR A 101 -6.18 -10.82 -32.85
N CYS A 102 -4.93 -11.05 -33.21
CA CYS A 102 -4.00 -10.01 -33.60
C CYS A 102 -4.50 -9.36 -34.89
N GLU A 103 -4.65 -8.04 -34.90
CA GLU A 103 -4.47 -7.23 -36.12
C GLU A 103 -3.97 -5.84 -35.71
N ALA A 104 -3.01 -5.34 -36.49
CA ALA A 104 -2.35 -4.07 -36.29
C ALA A 104 -3.27 -2.88 -36.61
N GLY A 105 -3.23 -1.83 -35.79
CA GLY A 105 -3.98 -0.59 -36.06
C GLY A 105 -3.88 0.42 -34.93
N THR A 106 -2.97 1.38 -35.13
CA THR A 106 -2.90 2.78 -34.71
C THR A 106 -3.88 3.33 -33.65
N ASP A 107 -3.25 4.11 -32.75
CA ASP A 107 -3.76 5.23 -31.94
C ASP A 107 -4.57 4.95 -30.66
N ASP A 108 -4.17 5.65 -29.58
CA ASP A 108 -4.76 5.71 -28.22
C ASP A 108 -4.33 4.67 -27.15
N ILE A 109 -3.03 4.40 -27.02
CA ILE A 109 -2.44 3.66 -25.88
C ILE A 109 -1.91 4.63 -24.80
N GLU A 110 -2.77 5.41 -24.12
CA GLU A 110 -2.30 6.24 -22.98
C GLU A 110 -3.19 6.27 -21.72
N LYS A 111 -4.31 5.54 -21.69
CA LYS A 111 -5.26 5.66 -20.56
C LYS A 111 -5.55 4.41 -19.74
N GLY A 112 -5.02 3.24 -20.12
CA GLY A 112 -5.31 1.97 -19.44
C GLY A 112 -4.28 1.49 -18.40
N ALA A 113 -3.11 2.13 -18.33
CA ALA A 113 -1.91 1.54 -17.73
C ALA A 113 -1.43 2.16 -16.39
N ARG A 114 -2.15 3.13 -15.81
CA ARG A 114 -1.61 3.93 -14.68
C ARG A 114 -1.84 3.37 -13.27
N ILE A 115 -2.53 2.24 -13.09
CA ILE A 115 -3.02 1.85 -11.75
C ILE A 115 -2.08 0.86 -11.02
N CYS A 116 -0.87 0.61 -11.53
CA CYS A 116 0.09 -0.25 -10.83
C CYS A 116 1.47 0.38 -10.57
N GLU A 117 1.59 1.72 -10.67
CA GLU A 117 2.82 2.43 -10.30
C GLU A 117 2.80 2.92 -8.83
N ASP A 118 1.74 2.59 -8.10
CA ASP A 118 1.45 3.29 -6.86
C ASP A 118 2.07 2.65 -5.62
N SER A 119 2.49 1.39 -5.57
CA SER A 119 3.02 0.89 -4.29
C SER A 119 4.33 1.61 -3.92
N THR A 120 4.56 1.85 -2.64
CA THR A 120 5.69 2.70 -2.21
C THR A 120 6.36 2.14 -0.97
N VAL A 121 7.68 2.10 -1.00
CA VAL A 121 8.51 1.80 0.17
C VAL A 121 8.88 3.10 0.87
N PHE A 122 8.68 3.16 2.18
CA PHE A 122 9.14 4.29 3.00
C PHE A 122 10.28 3.87 3.92
N THR A 123 11.18 4.80 4.22
CA THR A 123 12.29 4.59 5.15
C THR A 123 11.85 4.48 6.61
N SER A 124 10.65 4.95 6.94
CA SER A 124 10.10 4.89 8.29
C SER A 124 8.59 5.10 8.30
N LEU A 125 7.94 4.70 9.40
CA LEU A 125 6.52 4.91 9.60
C LEU A 125 6.10 6.40 9.58
N PRO A 126 6.79 7.33 10.28
CA PRO A 126 6.40 8.74 10.25
C PRO A 126 6.39 9.34 8.84
N VAL A 127 7.32 8.95 7.97
CA VAL A 127 7.37 9.41 6.58
C VAL A 127 6.16 8.90 5.80
N ALA A 128 5.79 7.62 5.97
CA ALA A 128 4.59 7.06 5.35
C ALA A 128 3.31 7.77 5.80
N ILE A 129 3.18 8.06 7.10
CA ILE A 129 2.03 8.81 7.64
C ILE A 129 2.01 10.25 7.12
N ASN A 130 3.17 10.91 7.01
CA ASN A 130 3.22 12.26 6.45
C ASN A 130 2.79 12.26 4.97
N TRP A 131 3.26 11.28 4.20
CA TRP A 131 2.81 11.08 2.82
C TRP A 131 1.29 10.91 2.73
N LEU A 132 0.68 10.10 3.61
CA LEU A 132 -0.79 9.96 3.67
C LEU A 132 -1.49 11.30 3.94
N ARG A 133 -1.00 12.09 4.91
CA ARG A 133 -1.56 13.41 5.21
C ARG A 133 -1.46 14.36 4.02
N ASP A 134 -0.31 14.39 3.36
CA ASP A 134 -0.10 15.25 2.19
C ASP A 134 -1.03 14.86 1.05
N ASN A 135 -1.30 13.56 0.86
CA ASN A 135 -2.23 13.07 -0.15
C ASN A 135 -3.69 13.43 0.16
N VAL A 136 -4.11 13.34 1.42
CA VAL A 136 -5.44 13.79 1.87
C VAL A 136 -5.60 15.29 1.64
N ARG A 137 -4.58 16.10 2.00
CA ARG A 137 -4.62 17.56 1.83
C ARG A 137 -4.71 17.99 0.37
N LYS A 138 -4.02 17.29 -0.53
CA LYS A 138 -4.03 17.55 -1.98
C LYS A 138 -5.34 17.11 -2.64
N ASN A 139 -5.96 16.04 -2.15
CA ASN A 139 -7.14 15.42 -2.75
C ASN A 139 -8.33 15.43 -1.77
N GLN A 140 -8.95 16.59 -1.57
CA GLN A 140 -10.02 16.75 -0.57
C GLN A 140 -11.29 15.95 -0.90
N SER A 141 -11.49 15.55 -2.16
CA SER A 141 -12.61 14.69 -2.60
C SER A 141 -12.30 13.19 -2.53
N VAL A 142 -11.22 12.79 -1.85
CA VAL A 142 -10.80 11.39 -1.74
C VAL A 142 -10.76 10.97 -0.27
N ARG A 143 -11.46 9.88 0.04
CA ARG A 143 -11.40 9.25 1.36
C ARG A 143 -10.43 8.08 1.31
N TYR A 144 -9.35 8.19 2.08
CA TYR A 144 -8.37 7.12 2.23
C TYR A 144 -8.76 6.19 3.38
N GLN A 145 -8.91 4.90 3.08
CA GLN A 145 -9.14 3.85 4.05
C GLN A 145 -7.86 3.01 4.13
N VAL A 146 -7.22 2.97 5.29
CA VAL A 146 -5.91 2.31 5.44
C VAL A 146 -6.03 1.08 6.33
N LEU A 147 -5.75 -0.11 5.79
CA LEU A 147 -5.58 -1.32 6.58
C LEU A 147 -4.12 -1.42 7.05
N VAL A 148 -3.91 -1.47 8.35
CA VAL A 148 -2.58 -1.62 8.95
C VAL A 148 -2.36 -3.08 9.32
N THR A 149 -1.33 -3.71 8.76
CA THR A 149 -0.92 -5.07 9.14
C THR A 149 0.45 -5.02 9.82
N GLY A 150 0.53 -5.50 11.06
CA GLY A 150 1.78 -5.49 11.82
C GLY A 150 1.59 -5.85 13.28
N SER A 151 2.60 -5.55 14.10
CA SER A 151 2.51 -5.75 15.54
C SER A 151 1.57 -4.72 16.19
N LEU A 152 1.06 -5.02 17.38
CA LEU A 152 0.25 -4.08 18.15
C LEU A 152 0.99 -2.76 18.42
N HIS A 153 2.31 -2.81 18.61
CA HIS A 153 3.15 -1.62 18.75
C HIS A 153 3.10 -0.73 17.51
N LEU A 154 3.18 -1.32 16.32
CA LEU A 154 3.07 -0.57 15.06
C LEU A 154 1.70 0.09 14.94
N VAL A 155 0.62 -0.64 15.24
CA VAL A 155 -0.74 -0.09 15.22
C VAL A 155 -0.87 1.06 16.20
N GLY A 156 -0.31 0.93 17.41
CA GLY A 156 -0.25 2.00 18.41
C GLY A 156 0.50 3.23 17.91
N ASP A 157 1.65 3.03 17.26
CA ASP A 157 2.45 4.11 16.67
C ASP A 157 1.69 4.84 15.54
N VAL A 158 0.99 4.10 14.67
CA VAL A 158 0.14 4.67 13.63
C VAL A 158 -0.95 5.55 14.23
N LEU A 159 -1.71 5.03 15.20
CA LEU A 159 -2.79 5.76 15.84
C LEU A 159 -2.29 7.04 16.54
N ARG A 160 -1.11 6.95 17.19
CA ARG A 160 -0.48 8.11 17.82
C ARG A 160 -0.02 9.15 16.81
N LEU A 161 0.56 8.72 15.69
CA LEU A 161 1.00 9.64 14.64
C LEU A 161 -0.19 10.31 13.97
N ILE A 162 -1.25 9.58 13.61
CA ILE A 162 -2.42 10.15 12.92
C ILE A 162 -3.16 11.17 13.80
N LYS A 163 -3.20 10.99 15.12
CA LYS A 163 -3.84 11.93 16.06
C LYS A 163 -3.07 13.24 16.26
N LYS A 164 -1.83 13.33 15.76
CA LYS A 164 -0.94 14.48 15.87
C LYS A 164 -1.09 15.37 14.65
#